data_AF-A0A221MCI6-F1
#
_entry.id   AF-A0A221MCI6-F1
#
_cell.length_a   1.000
_cell.length_b   1.000
_cell.length_c   1.000
_cell.angle_alpha   90.00
_cell.angle_beta   90.00
_cell.angle_gamma   90.00
#
_symmetry.space_group_name_H-M   'P 1'
#
loop_
_entity.id
_entity.type
_entity.pdbx_description
1 polymer ?
#
loop_
_entity_poly.entity_id
_entity_poly.type
_entity_poly.pdbx_seq_one_letter_code
_entity_poly.pdbx_strand_id
1 'polypeptide(L)' 'MFDVLIVGAGPAGTSAALFTAKNRKKTMVIDNEKSVTKRAWIKNYYGVKKLPALIKSKLVKTRPANLALKSSKLA' A
#
# COMPACT_ATOMS: atom_id res chain seq x y z
N MET A 1 12.32 17.72 -21.30
CA MET A 1 11.62 16.65 -22.03
C MET A 1 11.66 15.38 -21.21
N PHE A 2 10.52 14.72 -21.01
CA PHE A 2 10.43 13.40 -20.39
C PHE A 2 10.21 12.36 -21.49
N ASP A 3 10.77 11.17 -21.30
CA ASP A 3 10.59 10.04 -22.22
C ASP A 3 9.30 9.28 -21.94
N VAL A 4 8.87 9.26 -20.66
CA VAL A 4 7.71 8.52 -20.21
C VAL A 4 6.97 9.32 -19.13
N LEU A 5 5.66 9.43 -19.29
CA LEU A 5 4.74 9.99 -18.30
C LEU A 5 3.85 8.88 -17.73
N ILE A 6 3.78 8.79 -16.41
CA ILE A 6 2.97 7.80 -15.69
C ILE A 6 1.94 8.54 -14.85
N VAL A 7 0.66 8.23 -15.06
CA VAL A 7 -0.46 8.80 -14.29
C VAL A 7 -0.98 7.75 -13.31
N GLY A 8 -0.77 8.00 -12.03
CA GLY A 8 -1.12 7.16 -10.88
C GLY A 8 0.10 6.46 -10.25
N ALA A 9 0.30 6.64 -8.94
CA ALA A 9 1.36 5.98 -8.16
C ALA A 9 0.83 4.77 -7.37
N GLY A 10 -0.06 3.99 -8.00
CA GLY A 10 -0.50 2.69 -7.48
C GLY A 10 0.55 1.60 -7.65
N PRO A 11 0.19 0.33 -7.42
CA PRO A 11 1.14 -0.78 -7.55
C PRO A 11 1.64 -0.87 -9.00
N ALA A 12 0.74 -0.74 -9.98
CA ALA A 12 1.08 -0.74 -11.40
C ALA A 12 1.98 0.44 -11.80
N GLY A 13 1.60 1.66 -11.41
CA GLY A 13 2.37 2.87 -11.76
C GLY A 13 3.74 2.92 -11.09
N THR A 14 3.85 2.42 -9.85
CA THR A 14 5.13 2.33 -9.14
C THR A 14 6.03 1.28 -9.78
N SER A 15 5.49 0.11 -10.18
CA SER A 15 6.25 -0.88 -10.94
C SER A 15 6.75 -0.31 -12.28
N ALA A 16 5.88 0.36 -13.03
CA ALA A 16 6.26 0.99 -14.29
C ALA A 16 7.37 2.05 -14.08
N ALA A 17 7.22 2.93 -13.09
CA ALA A 17 8.19 3.96 -12.76
C ALA A 17 9.55 3.38 -12.35
N LEU A 18 9.55 2.26 -11.63
CA LEU A 18 10.78 1.58 -11.23
C LEU A 18 11.53 1.03 -12.44
N PHE A 19 10.84 0.37 -13.38
CA PHE A 19 11.48 -0.20 -14.57
C PHE A 19 11.96 0.88 -15.54
N THR A 20 11.19 1.94 -15.75
CA THR A 20 11.59 3.05 -16.62
C THR A 20 12.78 3.82 -16.04
N ALA A 21 12.79 4.06 -14.73
CA ALA A 21 13.93 4.67 -14.04
C ALA A 21 15.19 3.78 -14.12
N LYS A 22 15.06 2.47 -13.93
CA LYS A 22 16.17 1.51 -14.10
C LYS A 22 16.75 1.53 -15.53
N ASN A 23 15.90 1.68 -16.54
CA ASN A 23 16.31 1.78 -17.94
C ASN A 23 16.79 3.19 -18.34
N ARG A 24 17.13 4.04 -17.36
CA ARG A 24 17.68 5.40 -17.56
C ARG A 24 16.78 6.32 -18.41
N LYS A 25 15.46 6.08 -18.39
CA LYS A 25 14.49 6.98 -19.03
C LYS A 25 14.16 8.13 -18.09
N LYS A 26 14.00 9.34 -18.65
CA LYS A 26 13.46 10.49 -17.91
C LYS A 26 11.98 10.26 -17.70
N THR A 27 11.63 9.74 -16.52
CA THR A 27 10.26 9.40 -16.14
C THR A 27 9.64 10.49 -15.27
N MET A 28 8.40 10.89 -15.58
CA MET A 28 7.57 11.73 -14.72
C MET A 28 6.38 10.93 -14.19
N VAL A 29 6.11 11.02 -12.89
CA VAL A 29 4.96 10.35 -12.25
C VAL A 29 4.07 11.40 -11.61
N ILE A 30 2.76 11.36 -11.91
CA ILE A 30 1.76 12.23 -11.30
C ILE A 30 0.74 11.36 -10.59
N ASP A 31 0.46 11.63 -9.31
CA ASP A 31 -0.52 10.90 -8.52
C ASP A 31 -1.40 11.85 -7.70
N ASN A 32 -2.64 11.43 -7.42
CA ASN A 32 -3.61 12.20 -6.63
C ASN A 32 -3.84 11.57 -5.24
N GLU A 33 -2.92 10.73 -4.76
CA GLU A 33 -2.93 10.03 -3.47
C GLU A 33 -4.18 9.19 -3.15
N LYS A 34 -5.07 8.96 -4.12
CA LYS A 34 -6.31 8.17 -3.97
C LYS A 34 -6.11 6.69 -4.35
N SER A 35 -4.85 6.27 -4.52
CA SER A 35 -4.47 4.92 -4.91
C SER A 35 -4.96 3.84 -3.92
N VAL A 36 -5.31 2.68 -4.47
CA VAL A 36 -5.67 1.47 -3.70
C VAL A 36 -4.56 1.01 -2.76
N THR A 37 -3.29 1.31 -3.06
CA THR A 37 -2.15 0.98 -2.19
C THR A 37 -2.27 1.64 -0.81
N LYS A 38 -2.82 2.86 -0.75
CA LYS A 38 -3.03 3.58 0.52
C LYS A 38 -4.00 2.85 1.44
N ARG A 39 -4.90 2.03 0.86
CA ARG A 39 -5.87 1.18 1.56
C ARG A 39 -5.48 -0.30 1.64
N ALA A 40 -4.32 -0.67 1.10
CA ALA A 40 -3.94 -2.06 0.97
C ALA A 40 -3.57 -2.68 2.32
N TRP A 41 -4.16 -3.84 2.60
CA TRP A 41 -3.79 -4.66 3.75
C TRP A 41 -2.63 -5.58 3.37
N ILE A 42 -1.39 -5.09 3.56
CA ILE A 42 -0.16 -5.71 3.03
C ILE A 42 0.29 -7.00 3.77
N LYS A 43 -0.48 -7.51 4.75
CA LYS A 43 -0.12 -8.74 5.47
C LYS A 43 -0.05 -10.00 4.58
N ASN A 44 -0.72 -9.99 3.42
CA ASN A 44 -0.73 -11.12 2.48
C ASN A 44 0.04 -10.80 1.18
N TYR A 45 0.99 -9.85 1.23
CA TYR A 45 1.82 -9.56 0.07
C TYR A 45 3.01 -10.52 0.04
N TYR A 46 3.11 -11.32 -1.03
CA TYR A 46 4.13 -12.35 -1.20
C TYR A 46 5.55 -11.75 -1.09
N GLY A 47 6.42 -12.41 -0.32
CA GLY A 47 7.79 -11.94 -0.07
C GLY A 47 7.93 -10.92 1.07
N VAL A 48 6.84 -10.48 1.69
CA VAL A 48 6.88 -9.55 2.84
C VAL A 48 6.42 -10.27 4.11
N LYS A 49 7.37 -10.75 4.93
CA LYS A 49 7.09 -11.43 6.22
C LYS A 49 6.44 -10.50 7.27
N LYS A 50 6.86 -9.23 7.30
CA LYS A 50 6.33 -8.19 8.21
C LYS A 50 6.78 -6.84 7.69
N LEU A 51 5.84 -5.92 7.43
CA LEU A 51 6.21 -4.54 7.13
C LEU A 51 6.62 -3.84 8.45
N PRO A 52 7.76 -3.13 8.52
CA PRO A 52 8.08 -2.30 9.67
C PRO A 52 6.94 -1.30 9.92
N ALA A 53 6.61 -1.07 11.19
CA ALA A 53 5.39 -0.39 11.65
C ALA A 53 5.24 1.09 11.22
N LEU A 54 6.18 1.62 10.43
CA LEU A 54 6.22 3.00 9.96
C LEU A 54 5.13 3.37 8.94
N ILE A 55 4.42 2.39 8.36
CA ILE A 55 3.22 2.63 7.52
C ILE A 55 1.95 2.19 8.27
N LYS A 56 1.84 2.53 9.55
CA LYS A 56 0.56 2.47 10.30
C LYS A 56 -0.14 3.83 10.34
N SER A 57 -0.01 4.67 9.32
CA SER A 57 -0.76 5.91 9.27
C SER A 57 -2.20 5.65 8.76
N LYS A 58 -3.13 5.60 9.72
CA LYS A 58 -4.56 5.92 9.55
C LYS A 58 -5.49 4.97 8.76
N LEU A 59 -5.33 3.64 8.87
CA LEU A 59 -6.42 2.70 8.49
C LEU A 59 -6.71 1.61 9.52
N VAL A 60 -6.73 2.01 10.79
CA VAL A 60 -7.52 1.31 11.81
C VAL A 60 -8.71 2.22 12.13
N LYS A 61 -9.63 2.35 11.18
CA LYS A 61 -10.99 2.80 11.46
C LYS A 61 -11.93 1.75 10.90
N THR A 62 -12.80 1.25 11.78
CA THR A 62 -13.95 0.36 11.57
C THR A 62 -13.65 -1.08 11.12
N ARG A 63 -13.27 -1.94 12.06
CA ARG A 63 -13.94 -3.24 12.14
C ARG A 63 -15.21 -3.02 12.97
N PRO A 64 -16.42 -3.24 12.41
CA PRO A 64 -17.65 -3.15 13.19
C PRO A 64 -17.65 -4.24 14.25
N ALA A 65 -18.22 -3.88 15.40
CA ALA A 65 -18.39 -4.73 16.57
C ALA A 65 -19.03 -6.07 16.17
N ASN A 66 -18.31 -7.16 16.45
CA ASN A 66 -18.83 -8.45 16.87
C ASN A 66 -17.65 -9.27 17.39
N LEU A 67 -17.03 -8.75 18.46
CA LEU A 67 -16.24 -9.56 19.37
C LEU A 67 -17.26 -10.34 20.21
N ALA A 68 -17.74 -11.44 19.62
CA ALA A 68 -18.56 -12.41 20.31
C ALA A 68 -17.79 -12.91 21.55
N LEU A 69 -18.46 -12.79 22.69
CA LEU A 69 -18.33 -13.60 23.89
C LEU A 69 -17.04 -13.44 24.71
N LYS A 70 -17.18 -12.55 25.71
CA LYS A 70 -16.67 -12.77 27.07
C LYS A 70 -17.00 -14.20 27.53
N SER A 71 -15.99 -15.05 27.60
CA SER A 71 -15.87 -16.21 28.50
C SER A 71 -14.41 -16.65 28.36
N SER A 72 -13.50 -16.29 29.25
CA SER A 72 -13.42 -16.87 30.58
C SER A 72 -12.65 -15.95 31.54
N LYS A 73 -13.35 -15.45 32.56
CA LYS A 73 -12.80 -15.38 33.92
C LYS A 73 -13.38 -16.60 34.65
N LEU A 74 -12.61 -17.17 35.58
CA LEU A 74 -12.95 -18.27 36.52
C LEU A 74 -12.50 -19.68 36.08
N ALA A 75 -11.23 -19.98 36.31
CA ALA A 75 -10.74 -21.10 37.14
C ALA A 75 -9.21 -21.03 37.19
#